data_AF-A0A1C6CHX8-F1
#
_entry.id   AF-A0A1C6CHX8-F1
#
_cell.length_a   1.000
_cell.length_b   1.000
_cell.length_c   1.000
_cell.angle_alpha   90.00
_cell.angle_beta   90.00
_cell.angle_gamma   90.00
#
_symmetry.space_group_name_H-M   'P 1'
#
loop_
_entity.id
_entity.type
_entity.pdbx_description
1 polymer ?
#
loop_
_entity_poly.entity_id
_entity_poly.type
_entity_poly.pdbx_seq_one_letter_code
_entity_poly.pdbx_strand_id
1 'polypeptide(L)'
;MRKLNLPKKSVATLTTLMIFFNTGICFADTKKEETVYSILKDNGNVEKTIVSTWINSDKKLGKFTDLSNLKNITNVKGDEKPTINKENLNWNINKEDLYYKGDSNKELPIDVDIKYELNGKEVNPKDIKGKSGKFKITIKLKNNEKRIKNINGKNKELYVPFLTATEVLLQRDNFKNVKINSGEIVDDGKNCSVTFASFPGLKESLDLSKDIKNYLELEDTLVIQGDTKKFEMPNIIILASPKLPDLKNINENSTLNDLSKALNNLSKGGDELLAGSKKLLDGNNELNSNFAKFDQGVKALDKGSNDLNSGINKLNDSAPTLNKGAKSINNGLSQLNASQGKVSNGVDAFIENTNKLFEAYSNINSGISNASDGANALKEGLHNGSSGVDSLIASTNNIDQISGGLNNIANALSEINPEFAEQLRSMSNSLSQVSQGQRDGLNNLKAGIDNAVGGANNLSSGLSNLKHGSSDFNSNFKSLVNAGSTLSGSLKKLSDATTQLENGSKQLVAGTDELSKGSNQLARGSKTLADSTKVLTDNSSKLLKGTKDLAKGSNDLYTGVNKLKKEGLDKLYKEGNTKLSDIKGLLDVKDEIVKLSKEYNNFSGLSKDMNGSVKFIMKIND
;
A
#
# COMPACT_ATOMS: atom_id res chain seq x y z
N MET A 1 37.20 -28.11 -17.59
CA MET A 1 37.83 -28.71 -18.79
C MET A 1 39.11 -29.41 -18.34
N ARG A 2 39.30 -30.68 -18.72
CA ARG A 2 40.47 -31.49 -18.36
C ARG A 2 41.70 -30.98 -19.12
N LYS A 3 42.85 -30.82 -18.44
CA LYS A 3 44.16 -30.59 -19.06
C LYS A 3 44.36 -31.62 -20.18
N LEU A 4 44.78 -31.16 -21.37
CA LEU A 4 45.12 -32.02 -22.48
C LEU A 4 46.46 -32.71 -22.18
N ASN A 5 46.48 -33.64 -21.22
CA ASN A 5 47.64 -34.48 -20.95
C ASN A 5 47.72 -35.51 -22.08
N LEU A 6 48.59 -35.28 -23.05
CA LEU A 6 49.04 -36.32 -23.96
C LEU A 6 49.72 -37.42 -23.10
N PRO A 7 49.22 -38.66 -23.08
CA PRO A 7 49.76 -39.71 -22.22
C PRO A 7 51.18 -40.11 -22.67
N LYS A 8 52.08 -40.42 -21.73
CA LYS A 8 53.50 -40.82 -21.93
C LYS A 8 53.78 -41.84 -23.05
N LYS A 9 52.76 -42.62 -23.44
CA LYS A 9 52.80 -43.55 -24.60
C LYS A 9 52.55 -42.88 -25.96
N SER A 10 52.52 -41.54 -26.07
CA SER A 10 52.17 -40.84 -27.32
C SER A 10 53.34 -40.09 -27.96
N VAL A 11 54.38 -39.74 -27.21
CA VAL A 11 55.52 -38.96 -27.73
C VAL A 11 56.48 -39.82 -28.57
N ALA A 12 56.86 -41.01 -28.10
CA ALA A 12 57.62 -41.99 -28.91
C ALA A 12 56.82 -42.47 -30.14
N THR A 13 55.49 -42.49 -30.01
CA THR A 13 54.57 -42.80 -31.10
C THR A 13 54.50 -41.67 -32.12
N LEU A 14 54.80 -40.42 -31.73
CA LEU A 14 54.77 -39.21 -32.58
C LEU A 14 55.99 -39.14 -33.52
N THR A 15 57.18 -39.43 -33.03
CA THR A 15 58.41 -39.60 -33.84
C THR A 15 58.24 -40.76 -34.81
N THR A 16 57.65 -41.87 -34.36
CA THR A 16 57.26 -43.00 -35.21
C THR A 16 56.18 -42.58 -36.23
N LEU A 17 55.14 -41.83 -35.82
CA LEU A 17 54.06 -41.34 -36.70
C LEU A 17 54.59 -40.42 -37.81
N MET A 18 55.51 -39.50 -37.50
CA MET A 18 56.13 -38.62 -38.51
C MET A 18 56.88 -39.40 -39.60
N ILE A 19 57.42 -40.57 -39.24
CA ILE A 19 58.13 -41.45 -40.17
C ILE A 19 57.12 -42.26 -41.03
N PHE A 20 55.94 -42.62 -40.49
CA PHE A 20 54.96 -43.51 -41.15
C PHE A 20 53.74 -42.82 -41.80
N PHE A 21 53.60 -41.49 -41.77
CA PHE A 21 52.43 -40.78 -42.34
C PHE A 21 52.41 -40.65 -43.88
N ASN A 22 52.51 -41.77 -44.60
CA ASN A 22 52.32 -41.82 -46.05
C ASN A 22 51.04 -42.53 -46.44
N THR A 23 49.91 -41.85 -46.33
CA THR A 23 48.77 -42.05 -47.24
C THR A 23 47.96 -40.76 -47.31
N GLY A 24 48.17 -39.97 -48.36
CA GLY A 24 47.17 -39.00 -48.82
C GLY A 24 46.30 -39.66 -49.88
N ILE A 25 44.97 -39.53 -49.73
CA ILE A 25 44.00 -39.84 -50.78
C ILE A 25 44.21 -38.81 -51.91
N CYS A 26 44.42 -39.26 -53.14
CA CYS A 26 44.96 -38.45 -54.22
C CYS A 26 44.20 -38.70 -55.54
N PHE A 27 43.83 -37.61 -56.22
CA PHE A 27 43.19 -37.59 -57.55
C PHE A 27 44.19 -37.31 -58.69
N ALA A 28 45.51 -37.37 -58.42
CA ALA A 28 46.58 -37.24 -59.42
C ALA A 28 47.44 -38.52 -59.43
N ASP A 29 47.81 -38.97 -60.63
CA ASP A 29 48.50 -40.24 -60.85
C ASP A 29 49.96 -40.24 -60.35
N THR A 30 50.57 -39.08 -60.11
CA THR A 30 52.00 -38.95 -59.74
C THR A 30 52.20 -38.13 -58.46
N LYS A 31 52.99 -38.66 -57.52
CA LYS A 31 53.35 -38.05 -56.23
C LYS A 31 54.84 -37.74 -56.19
N LYS A 32 55.18 -36.59 -55.61
CA LYS A 32 56.56 -36.16 -55.33
C LYS A 32 56.74 -36.01 -53.82
N GLU A 33 57.61 -36.84 -53.24
CA GLU A 33 57.93 -36.79 -51.82
C GLU A 33 59.38 -36.38 -51.63
N GLU A 34 59.61 -35.33 -50.85
CA GLU A 34 60.93 -34.78 -50.59
C GLU A 34 61.32 -35.00 -49.14
N THR A 35 62.50 -35.57 -48.94
CA THR A 35 63.16 -35.61 -47.63
C THR A 35 64.39 -34.72 -47.68
N VAL A 36 64.32 -33.59 -46.98
CA VAL A 36 65.39 -32.61 -46.88
C VAL A 36 66.28 -32.99 -45.72
N TYR A 37 67.41 -33.64 -46.01
CA TYR A 37 68.43 -34.00 -45.03
C TYR A 37 69.43 -32.85 -44.88
N SER A 38 69.48 -32.26 -43.70
CA SER A 38 70.40 -31.16 -43.40
C SER A 38 71.37 -31.58 -42.30
N ILE A 39 72.66 -31.47 -42.59
CA ILE A 39 73.71 -31.62 -41.59
C ILE A 39 73.98 -30.23 -41.04
N LEU A 40 73.82 -30.09 -39.73
CA LEU A 40 74.00 -28.84 -39.00
C LEU A 40 75.30 -28.89 -38.21
N LYS A 41 75.93 -27.72 -38.07
CA LYS A 41 77.06 -27.50 -37.16
C LYS A 41 76.60 -27.55 -35.71
N ASP A 42 77.55 -27.55 -34.80
CA ASP A 42 77.33 -27.61 -33.36
C ASP A 42 76.38 -26.52 -32.82
N ASN A 43 76.42 -25.32 -33.41
CA ASN A 43 75.55 -24.18 -33.10
C ASN A 43 74.20 -24.19 -33.85
N GLY A 44 73.95 -25.18 -34.71
CA GLY A 44 72.74 -25.32 -35.52
C GLY A 44 72.80 -24.69 -36.92
N ASN A 45 73.89 -24.02 -37.30
CA ASN A 45 74.05 -23.49 -38.66
C ASN A 45 74.16 -24.62 -39.70
N VAL A 46 73.49 -24.47 -40.85
CA VAL A 46 73.53 -25.46 -41.94
C VAL A 46 74.95 -25.58 -42.51
N GLU A 47 75.48 -26.80 -42.54
CA GLU A 47 76.73 -27.14 -43.23
C GLU A 47 76.46 -27.67 -44.64
N LYS A 48 75.51 -28.60 -44.76
CA LYS A 48 75.13 -29.21 -46.03
C LYS A 48 73.67 -29.63 -46.03
N THR A 49 72.98 -29.35 -47.13
CA THR A 49 71.60 -29.82 -47.35
C THR A 49 71.54 -30.69 -48.59
N ILE A 50 71.04 -31.91 -48.41
CA ILE A 50 70.78 -32.88 -49.45
C ILE A 50 69.28 -33.14 -49.47
N VAL A 51 68.66 -32.94 -50.63
CA VAL A 51 67.25 -33.29 -50.82
C VAL A 51 67.18 -34.62 -51.53
N SER A 52 66.53 -35.59 -50.90
CA SER A 52 66.16 -36.86 -51.50
C SER A 52 64.73 -36.78 -51.97
N THR A 53 64.54 -36.85 -53.28
CA THR A 53 63.23 -36.82 -53.92
C THR A 53 62.84 -38.23 -54.35
N TRP A 54 61.63 -38.62 -53.96
CA TRP A 54 60.96 -39.82 -54.45
C TRP A 54 59.75 -39.41 -55.27
N ILE A 55 59.80 -39.66 -56.57
CA ILE A 55 58.64 -39.54 -57.45
C ILE A 55 58.06 -40.93 -57.65
N ASN A 56 56.77 -41.11 -57.40
CA ASN A 56 56.09 -42.38 -57.60
C ASN A 56 54.74 -42.19 -58.29
N SER A 57 54.32 -43.22 -59.02
CA SER A 57 53.02 -43.30 -59.66
C SER A 57 52.51 -44.75 -59.61
N ASP A 58 51.18 -44.93 -59.68
CA ASP A 58 50.56 -46.25 -59.83
C ASP A 58 50.81 -46.85 -61.23
N LYS A 59 51.45 -46.09 -62.14
CA LYS A 59 51.82 -46.48 -63.50
C LYS A 59 53.31 -46.18 -63.75
N LYS A 60 53.85 -46.72 -64.85
CA LYS A 60 55.20 -46.36 -65.32
C LYS A 60 55.30 -44.86 -65.59
N LEU A 61 56.33 -44.21 -65.06
CA LEU A 61 56.51 -42.76 -65.13
C LEU A 61 56.75 -42.24 -66.56
N GLY A 62 57.42 -43.01 -67.43
CA GLY A 62 57.67 -42.63 -68.82
C GLY A 62 58.47 -41.34 -68.94
N LYS A 63 58.14 -40.52 -69.95
CA LYS A 63 58.69 -39.16 -70.11
C LYS A 63 57.86 -38.17 -69.31
N PHE A 64 58.49 -37.49 -68.36
CA PHE A 64 57.82 -36.47 -67.57
C PHE A 64 58.80 -35.37 -67.16
N THR A 65 58.25 -34.24 -66.70
CA THR A 65 59.02 -33.09 -66.23
C THR A 65 58.77 -32.88 -64.75
N ASP A 66 59.83 -33.01 -63.96
CA ASP A 66 59.85 -32.55 -62.57
C ASP A 66 60.41 -31.12 -62.50
N LEU A 67 59.95 -30.33 -61.53
CA LEU A 67 60.46 -29.00 -61.24
C LEU A 67 61.37 -29.07 -60.01
N SER A 68 62.64 -28.74 -60.16
CA SER A 68 63.60 -28.73 -59.06
C SER A 68 64.71 -27.71 -59.25
N ASN A 69 65.03 -26.97 -58.20
CA ASN A 69 66.18 -26.07 -58.14
C ASN A 69 67.47 -26.71 -57.60
N LEU A 70 67.49 -28.04 -57.46
CA LEU A 70 68.61 -28.78 -56.89
C LEU A 70 69.82 -28.84 -57.83
N LYS A 71 71.00 -28.94 -57.25
CA LYS A 71 72.29 -29.08 -57.95
C LYS A 71 72.84 -30.49 -57.76
N ASN A 72 73.79 -30.89 -58.61
CA ASN A 72 74.48 -32.20 -58.52
C ASN A 72 73.51 -33.40 -58.47
N ILE A 73 72.47 -33.35 -59.30
CA ILE A 73 71.39 -34.33 -59.29
C ILE A 73 71.91 -35.71 -59.71
N THR A 74 71.65 -36.70 -58.85
CA THR A 74 72.05 -38.09 -59.07
C THR A 74 70.88 -39.01 -58.81
N ASN A 75 70.57 -39.90 -59.75
CA ASN A 75 69.63 -40.99 -59.53
C ASN A 75 70.23 -41.99 -58.54
N VAL A 76 69.44 -42.37 -57.53
CA VAL A 76 69.88 -43.22 -56.41
C VAL A 76 69.68 -44.70 -56.71
N LYS A 77 68.72 -45.06 -57.58
CA LYS A 77 68.33 -46.45 -57.88
C LYS A 77 68.62 -46.88 -59.33
N GLY A 78 69.33 -46.06 -60.10
CA GLY A 78 69.62 -46.34 -61.51
C GLY A 78 70.59 -45.33 -62.12
N ASP A 79 70.92 -45.55 -63.39
CA ASP A 79 71.89 -44.76 -64.15
C ASP A 79 71.23 -43.68 -65.03
N GLU A 80 69.89 -43.61 -65.05
CA GLU A 80 69.16 -42.61 -65.84
C GLU A 80 69.52 -41.19 -65.36
N LYS A 81 69.75 -40.28 -66.31
CA LYS A 81 70.06 -38.86 -66.04
C LYS A 81 69.00 -37.95 -66.67
N PRO A 82 68.58 -36.88 -65.99
CA PRO A 82 67.63 -35.94 -66.57
C PRO A 82 68.30 -35.03 -67.58
N THR A 83 67.52 -34.55 -68.55
CA THR A 83 67.90 -33.36 -69.31
C THR A 83 67.43 -32.13 -68.54
N ILE A 84 68.38 -31.33 -68.06
CA ILE A 84 68.13 -30.19 -67.18
C ILE A 84 68.00 -28.90 -68.00
N ASN A 85 66.83 -28.26 -67.95
CA ASN A 85 66.55 -26.96 -68.56
C ASN A 85 66.08 -25.97 -67.50
N LYS A 86 67.01 -25.14 -66.99
CA LYS A 86 66.78 -24.27 -65.81
C LYS A 86 66.34 -25.13 -64.62
N GLU A 87 65.09 -24.98 -64.17
CA GLU A 87 64.50 -25.73 -63.05
C GLU A 87 63.73 -26.98 -63.52
N ASN A 88 63.58 -27.19 -64.84
CA ASN A 88 62.87 -28.35 -65.38
C ASN A 88 63.82 -29.53 -65.54
N LEU A 89 63.54 -30.63 -64.84
CA LEU A 89 64.21 -31.91 -64.96
C LEU A 89 63.37 -32.84 -65.84
N ASN A 90 63.81 -33.05 -67.07
CA ASN A 90 63.12 -33.94 -68.00
C ASN A 90 63.68 -35.35 -67.85
N TRP A 91 62.87 -36.24 -67.31
CA TRP A 91 63.24 -37.62 -67.03
C TRP A 91 62.58 -38.56 -68.04
N ASN A 92 63.22 -39.71 -68.27
CA ASN A 92 62.63 -40.83 -69.00
C ASN A 92 62.86 -42.11 -68.19
N ILE A 93 61.84 -42.54 -67.43
CA ILE A 93 61.95 -43.61 -66.44
C ILE A 93 60.98 -44.74 -66.80
N ASN A 94 61.51 -45.94 -67.04
CA ASN A 94 60.69 -47.12 -67.38
C ASN A 94 60.22 -47.91 -66.12
N LYS A 95 60.24 -47.27 -64.96
CA LYS A 95 59.81 -47.79 -63.66
C LYS A 95 58.65 -46.94 -63.11
N GLU A 96 58.00 -47.45 -62.07
CA GLU A 96 56.91 -46.78 -61.34
C GLU A 96 57.42 -45.72 -60.36
N ASP A 97 58.69 -45.80 -59.98
CA ASP A 97 59.36 -44.87 -59.09
C ASP A 97 60.67 -44.30 -59.65
N LEU A 98 61.01 -43.10 -59.18
CA LEU A 98 62.30 -42.47 -59.34
C LEU A 98 62.77 -41.95 -57.98
N TYR A 99 63.95 -42.38 -57.56
CA TYR A 99 64.65 -41.77 -56.43
C TYR A 99 65.84 -41.00 -56.97
N TYR A 100 65.88 -39.69 -56.73
CA TYR A 100 67.04 -38.90 -57.03
C TYR A 100 67.41 -38.03 -55.83
N LYS A 101 68.69 -37.68 -55.72
CA LYS A 101 69.19 -36.76 -54.72
C LYS A 101 69.88 -35.57 -55.37
N GLY A 102 69.84 -34.41 -54.71
CA GLY A 102 70.58 -33.24 -55.13
C GLY A 102 70.94 -32.34 -53.95
N ASP A 103 71.96 -31.52 -54.12
CA ASP A 103 72.37 -30.52 -53.14
C ASP A 103 71.47 -29.28 -53.25
N SER A 104 71.15 -28.66 -52.11
CA SER A 104 70.39 -27.42 -52.06
C SER A 104 71.11 -26.35 -51.24
N ASN A 105 71.05 -25.11 -51.72
CA ASN A 105 71.49 -23.92 -50.97
C ASN A 105 70.29 -23.11 -50.45
N LYS A 106 69.06 -23.63 -50.57
CA LYS A 106 67.86 -22.96 -50.09
C LYS A 106 67.83 -22.99 -48.56
N GLU A 107 67.45 -21.86 -47.95
CA GLU A 107 67.28 -21.76 -46.50
C GLU A 107 66.20 -22.72 -46.00
N LEU A 108 66.40 -23.28 -44.80
CA LEU A 108 65.43 -24.16 -44.17
C LEU A 108 64.25 -23.34 -43.62
N PRO A 109 63.02 -23.88 -43.64
CA PRO A 109 61.88 -23.19 -43.07
C PRO A 109 61.96 -23.04 -41.54
N ILE A 110 62.72 -23.93 -40.89
CA ILE A 110 63.00 -23.91 -39.46
C ILE A 110 64.50 -23.74 -39.24
N ASP A 111 64.90 -22.64 -38.60
CA ASP A 111 66.24 -22.47 -38.06
C ASP A 111 66.36 -23.18 -36.71
N VAL A 112 67.55 -23.70 -36.47
CA VAL A 112 67.94 -24.30 -35.20
C VAL A 112 69.06 -23.45 -34.61
N ASP A 113 68.81 -22.83 -33.46
CA ASP A 113 69.83 -22.10 -32.70
C ASP A 113 70.17 -22.91 -31.44
N ILE A 114 71.43 -23.34 -31.31
CA ILE A 114 71.88 -24.14 -30.18
C ILE A 114 72.97 -23.44 -29.39
N LYS A 115 72.71 -23.31 -28.09
CA LYS A 115 73.65 -22.73 -27.13
C LYS A 115 74.03 -23.74 -26.07
N TYR A 116 75.32 -23.78 -25.77
CA TYR A 116 75.89 -24.63 -24.74
C TYR A 116 76.44 -23.75 -23.62
N GLU A 117 76.13 -24.13 -22.38
CA GLU A 117 76.70 -23.52 -21.20
C GLU A 117 77.37 -24.60 -20.34
N LEU A 118 78.55 -24.29 -19.81
CA LEU A 118 79.20 -25.10 -18.76
C LEU A 118 79.44 -24.22 -17.54
N ASN A 119 78.94 -24.66 -16.38
CA ASN A 119 78.98 -23.93 -15.11
C ASN A 119 78.41 -22.50 -15.22
N GLY A 120 77.36 -22.33 -16.03
CA GLY A 120 76.65 -21.06 -16.22
C GLY A 120 77.33 -20.05 -17.15
N LYS A 121 78.37 -20.45 -17.89
CA LYS A 121 78.99 -19.63 -18.94
C LYS A 121 78.72 -20.24 -20.31
N GLU A 122 78.28 -19.42 -21.26
CA GLU A 122 78.15 -19.81 -22.67
C GLU A 122 79.53 -20.17 -23.24
N VAL A 123 79.62 -21.29 -23.95
CA VAL A 123 80.87 -21.90 -24.40
C VAL A 123 80.70 -22.54 -25.77
N ASN A 124 81.78 -22.65 -26.53
CA ASN A 124 81.81 -23.51 -27.71
C ASN A 124 81.87 -24.98 -27.25
N PRO A 125 80.99 -25.88 -27.74
CA PRO A 125 80.97 -27.28 -27.31
C PRO A 125 82.27 -28.03 -27.57
N LYS A 126 83.06 -27.63 -28.58
CA LYS A 126 84.37 -28.21 -28.87
C LYS A 126 85.40 -27.92 -27.77
N ASP A 127 85.32 -26.75 -27.15
CA ASP A 127 86.25 -26.31 -26.09
C ASP A 127 85.98 -26.98 -24.74
N ILE A 128 84.81 -27.59 -24.58
CA ILE A 128 84.39 -28.27 -23.35
C ILE A 128 84.37 -29.80 -23.47
N LYS A 129 84.71 -30.35 -24.65
CA LYS A 129 84.78 -31.80 -24.85
C LYS A 129 85.66 -32.45 -23.78
N GLY A 130 85.12 -33.45 -23.09
CA GLY A 130 85.81 -34.16 -22.01
C GLY A 130 85.76 -33.51 -20.63
N LYS A 131 85.29 -32.27 -20.50
CA LYS A 131 85.24 -31.57 -19.19
C LYS A 131 84.04 -32.01 -18.36
N SER A 132 84.17 -31.91 -17.03
CA SER A 132 83.10 -32.12 -16.07
C SER A 132 82.48 -30.78 -15.62
N GLY A 133 81.24 -30.81 -15.16
CA GLY A 133 80.55 -29.64 -14.62
C GLY A 133 79.04 -29.67 -14.82
N LYS A 134 78.37 -28.54 -14.53
CA LYS A 134 76.95 -28.37 -14.82
C LYS A 134 76.77 -27.94 -16.26
N PHE A 135 76.09 -28.73 -17.07
CA PHE A 135 75.83 -28.39 -18.46
C PHE A 135 74.42 -27.85 -18.63
N LYS A 136 74.24 -26.98 -19.62
CA LYS A 136 72.93 -26.59 -20.13
C LYS A 136 73.00 -26.46 -21.65
N ILE A 137 72.02 -27.04 -22.34
CA ILE A 137 71.86 -26.99 -23.79
C ILE A 137 70.52 -26.33 -24.05
N THR A 138 70.53 -25.22 -24.78
CA THR A 138 69.32 -24.55 -25.21
C THR A 138 69.18 -24.72 -26.71
N ILE A 139 68.12 -25.39 -27.15
CA ILE A 139 67.77 -25.60 -28.56
C ILE A 139 66.52 -24.77 -28.83
N LYS A 140 66.68 -23.71 -29.62
CA LYS A 140 65.58 -22.85 -30.04
C LYS A 140 65.26 -23.13 -31.50
N LEU A 141 64.00 -23.45 -31.75
CA LEU A 141 63.48 -23.63 -33.10
C LEU A 141 62.79 -22.34 -33.52
N LYS A 142 63.18 -21.79 -34.67
CA LYS A 142 62.58 -20.56 -35.20
C LYS A 142 62.00 -20.83 -36.57
N ASN A 143 60.71 -20.62 -36.71
CA ASN A 143 60.04 -20.66 -37.99
C ASN A 143 60.31 -19.37 -38.76
N ASN A 144 60.81 -19.47 -39.98
CA ASN A 144 61.00 -18.32 -40.86
C ASN A 144 59.87 -18.19 -41.89
N GLU A 145 59.00 -19.18 -41.97
CA GLU A 145 58.05 -19.31 -43.06
C GLU A 145 56.71 -18.69 -42.71
N LYS A 146 56.53 -17.44 -43.13
CA LYS A 146 55.33 -16.64 -42.83
C LYS A 146 54.53 -16.32 -44.08
N ARG A 147 53.22 -16.13 -43.91
CA ARG A 147 52.28 -15.65 -44.93
C ARG A 147 51.34 -14.62 -44.31
N ILE A 148 51.02 -13.58 -45.06
CA ILE A 148 49.98 -12.63 -44.68
C ILE A 148 48.66 -13.15 -45.21
N LYS A 149 47.66 -13.32 -44.34
CA LYS A 149 46.31 -13.75 -44.72
C LYS A 149 45.29 -12.78 -44.16
N ASN A 150 44.25 -12.51 -44.95
CA ASN A 150 43.12 -11.70 -44.50
C ASN A 150 42.13 -12.60 -43.78
N ILE A 151 41.98 -12.43 -42.46
CA ILE A 151 41.01 -13.14 -41.64
C ILE A 151 40.08 -12.09 -41.05
N ASN A 152 38.79 -12.17 -41.40
CA ASN A 152 37.75 -11.26 -40.94
C ASN A 152 38.08 -9.77 -41.14
N GLY A 153 38.65 -9.41 -42.31
CA GLY A 153 38.96 -8.03 -42.66
C GLY A 153 40.28 -7.51 -42.05
N LYS A 154 41.02 -8.32 -41.30
CA LYS A 154 42.33 -7.96 -40.75
C LYS A 154 43.44 -8.78 -41.42
N ASN A 155 44.49 -8.12 -41.85
CA ASN A 155 45.71 -8.79 -42.32
C ASN A 155 46.46 -9.32 -41.10
N LYS A 156 46.56 -10.65 -40.99
CA LYS A 156 47.33 -11.33 -39.96
C LYS A 156 48.53 -12.01 -40.57
N GLU A 157 49.67 -11.91 -39.88
CA GLU A 157 50.86 -12.68 -40.20
C GLU A 157 50.73 -14.05 -39.54
N LEU A 158 50.75 -15.11 -40.35
CA LEU A 158 50.63 -16.49 -39.90
C LEU A 158 51.88 -17.26 -40.32
N TYR A 159 52.39 -18.09 -39.42
CA TYR A 159 53.46 -19.02 -39.72
C TYR A 159 52.88 -20.30 -40.35
N VAL A 160 53.59 -20.83 -41.35
CA VAL A 160 53.30 -22.17 -41.88
C VAL A 160 53.55 -23.17 -40.74
N PRO A 161 52.57 -24.00 -40.37
CA PRO A 161 52.69 -24.80 -39.16
C PRO A 161 53.58 -26.02 -39.41
N PHE A 162 54.82 -25.99 -38.92
CA PHE A 162 55.67 -27.18 -38.88
C PHE A 162 55.55 -27.86 -37.52
N LEU A 163 55.04 -29.09 -37.52
CA LEU A 163 55.21 -29.96 -36.37
C LEU A 163 56.67 -30.42 -36.35
N THR A 164 57.38 -30.10 -35.28
CA THR A 164 58.75 -30.53 -35.08
C THR A 164 58.83 -31.57 -33.97
N ALA A 165 59.77 -32.51 -34.09
CA ALA A 165 60.18 -33.41 -33.03
C ALA A 165 61.70 -33.39 -32.93
N THR A 166 62.20 -32.80 -31.84
CA THR A 166 63.60 -32.76 -31.47
C THR A 166 63.90 -33.93 -30.56
N GLU A 167 64.82 -34.78 -30.96
CA GLU A 167 65.33 -35.92 -30.23
C GLU A 167 66.79 -35.65 -29.86
N VAL A 168 67.10 -35.65 -28.57
CA VAL A 168 68.47 -35.47 -28.06
C VAL A 168 68.88 -36.70 -27.26
N LEU A 169 69.91 -37.39 -27.74
CA LEU A 169 70.44 -38.58 -27.08
C LEU A 169 71.70 -38.25 -26.27
N LEU A 170 71.60 -38.44 -24.95
CA LEU A 170 72.66 -38.21 -23.96
C LEU A 170 73.12 -39.54 -23.35
N GLN A 171 74.41 -39.85 -23.37
CA GLN A 171 74.93 -41.08 -22.77
C GLN A 171 74.93 -40.99 -21.22
N ARG A 172 74.33 -41.95 -20.50
CA ARG A 172 74.15 -41.87 -19.04
C ARG A 172 75.45 -41.87 -18.24
N ASP A 173 76.49 -42.53 -18.75
CA ASP A 173 77.81 -42.54 -18.11
C ASP A 173 78.39 -41.12 -18.01
N ASN A 174 78.07 -40.28 -18.99
CA ASN A 174 78.57 -38.92 -19.12
C ASN A 174 77.60 -37.87 -18.60
N PHE A 175 76.28 -38.07 -18.70
CA PHE A 175 75.24 -37.10 -18.37
C PHE A 175 74.28 -37.60 -17.28
N LYS A 176 74.29 -36.90 -16.14
CA LYS A 176 73.51 -37.22 -14.94
C LYS A 176 72.55 -36.09 -14.57
N ASN A 177 71.52 -36.42 -13.79
CA ASN A 177 70.55 -35.45 -13.25
C ASN A 177 69.90 -34.54 -14.32
N VAL A 178 69.62 -35.10 -15.50
CA VAL A 178 69.03 -34.38 -16.64
C VAL A 178 67.64 -33.87 -16.29
N LYS A 179 67.39 -32.59 -16.54
CA LYS A 179 66.11 -31.90 -16.40
C LYS A 179 65.81 -31.11 -17.66
N ILE A 180 64.54 -30.99 -18.00
CA ILE A 180 64.06 -30.26 -19.17
C ILE A 180 62.97 -29.25 -18.80
N ASN A 181 62.82 -28.18 -19.58
CA ASN A 181 61.72 -27.21 -19.42
C ASN A 181 60.41 -27.69 -20.05
N SER A 182 60.50 -28.45 -21.15
CA SER A 182 59.36 -28.99 -21.92
C SER A 182 59.80 -30.24 -22.68
N GLY A 183 58.86 -31.12 -23.00
CA GLY A 183 59.12 -32.44 -23.61
C GLY A 183 59.11 -33.58 -22.59
N GLU A 184 59.61 -34.74 -23.00
CA GLU A 184 59.65 -35.96 -22.19
C GLU A 184 61.07 -36.53 -22.14
N ILE A 185 61.48 -37.03 -20.98
CA ILE A 185 62.74 -37.75 -20.78
C ILE A 185 62.44 -39.25 -20.75
N VAL A 186 63.12 -40.01 -21.60
CA VAL A 186 63.11 -41.47 -21.58
C VAL A 186 64.51 -41.96 -21.26
N ASP A 187 64.64 -42.79 -20.22
CA ASP A 187 65.92 -43.32 -19.76
C ASP A 187 65.87 -44.85 -19.78
N ASP A 188 66.72 -45.47 -20.58
CA ASP A 188 66.82 -46.93 -20.73
C ASP A 188 67.98 -47.54 -19.93
N GLY A 189 68.66 -46.74 -19.10
CA GLY A 189 69.81 -47.14 -18.29
C GLY A 189 71.16 -46.98 -19.00
N LYS A 190 71.20 -46.96 -20.34
CA LYS A 190 72.42 -46.70 -21.12
C LYS A 190 72.42 -45.28 -21.72
N ASN A 191 71.27 -44.84 -22.22
CA ASN A 191 71.05 -43.52 -22.79
C ASN A 191 69.86 -42.82 -22.14
N CYS A 192 69.99 -41.51 -21.98
CA CYS A 192 68.89 -40.58 -21.71
C CYS A 192 68.48 -39.94 -23.04
N SER A 193 67.30 -40.29 -23.53
CA SER A 193 66.64 -39.62 -24.65
C SER A 193 65.78 -38.47 -24.11
N VAL A 194 65.85 -37.33 -24.79
CA VAL A 194 64.95 -36.20 -24.59
C VAL A 194 64.19 -35.98 -25.89
N THR A 195 62.87 -36.17 -25.84
CA THR A 195 61.99 -35.88 -26.98
C THR A 195 61.18 -34.61 -26.70
N PHE A 196 61.21 -33.68 -27.64
CA PHE A 196 60.47 -32.42 -27.57
C PHE A 196 59.71 -32.20 -28.87
N ALA A 197 58.38 -32.17 -28.77
CA ALA A 197 57.52 -31.83 -29.90
C ALA A 197 57.07 -30.36 -29.78
N SER A 198 57.13 -29.61 -30.88
CA SER A 198 56.68 -28.22 -30.89
C SER A 198 56.11 -27.78 -32.23
N PHE A 199 55.47 -26.60 -32.23
CA PHE A 199 54.96 -25.92 -33.42
C PHE A 199 55.53 -24.50 -33.50
N PRO A 200 56.78 -24.33 -33.98
CA PRO A 200 57.45 -23.04 -33.99
C PRO A 200 56.63 -21.96 -34.70
N GLY A 201 56.39 -20.83 -34.01
CA GLY A 201 55.61 -19.70 -34.53
C GLY A 201 54.08 -19.83 -34.43
N LEU A 202 53.55 -20.95 -33.91
CA LEU A 202 52.09 -21.15 -33.80
C LEU A 202 51.47 -20.19 -32.77
N LYS A 203 52.16 -19.94 -31.67
CA LYS A 203 51.69 -19.06 -30.58
C LYS A 203 51.47 -17.63 -31.07
N GLU A 204 52.36 -17.14 -31.92
CA GLU A 204 52.30 -15.83 -32.57
C GLU A 204 51.16 -15.79 -33.60
N SER A 205 50.99 -16.86 -34.37
CA SER A 205 49.93 -16.97 -35.39
C SER A 205 48.53 -16.92 -34.78
N LEU A 206 48.35 -17.53 -33.59
CA LEU A 206 47.05 -17.61 -32.91
C LEU A 206 46.62 -16.30 -32.22
N ASP A 207 47.52 -15.31 -32.06
CA ASP A 207 47.24 -14.01 -31.45
C ASP A 207 46.43 -14.11 -30.13
N LEU A 208 46.85 -15.06 -29.28
CA LEU A 208 46.09 -15.46 -28.10
C LEU A 208 46.03 -14.34 -27.04
N SER A 209 44.86 -14.16 -26.43
CA SER A 209 44.72 -13.34 -25.22
C SER A 209 45.54 -13.95 -24.07
N LYS A 210 45.98 -13.11 -23.12
CA LYS A 210 46.83 -13.55 -21.99
C LYS A 210 46.23 -14.72 -21.22
N ASP A 211 44.91 -14.74 -21.08
CA ASP A 211 44.18 -15.79 -20.38
C ASP A 211 44.30 -17.14 -21.10
N ILE A 212 44.18 -17.17 -22.43
CA ILE A 212 44.22 -18.41 -23.21
C ILE A 212 45.66 -18.91 -23.38
N LYS A 213 46.65 -18.00 -23.45
CA LYS A 213 48.08 -18.35 -23.52
C LYS A 213 48.52 -19.26 -22.38
N ASN A 214 47.96 -19.12 -21.19
CA ASN A 214 48.32 -19.94 -20.03
C ASN A 214 47.76 -21.37 -20.08
N TYR A 215 46.78 -21.65 -20.94
CA TYR A 215 46.19 -22.98 -21.09
C TYR A 215 46.81 -23.79 -22.23
N LEU A 216 47.51 -23.14 -23.17
CA LEU A 216 48.15 -23.77 -24.32
C LEU A 216 49.67 -23.74 -24.13
N GLU A 217 50.26 -24.88 -23.77
CA GLU A 217 51.71 -25.06 -23.57
C GLU A 217 52.45 -25.15 -24.93
N LEU A 218 52.45 -24.04 -25.67
CA LEU A 218 53.16 -23.90 -26.96
C LEU A 218 54.55 -23.27 -26.69
N GLU A 219 55.55 -24.13 -26.53
CA GLU A 219 56.96 -23.74 -26.38
C GLU A 219 57.76 -24.07 -27.64
N ASP A 220 58.63 -23.17 -28.04
CA ASP A 220 59.50 -23.31 -29.22
C ASP A 220 60.97 -23.54 -28.84
N THR A 221 61.25 -23.58 -27.53
CA THR A 221 62.60 -23.69 -26.97
C THR A 221 62.69 -24.87 -26.01
N LEU A 222 63.62 -25.79 -26.28
CA LEU A 222 64.00 -26.86 -25.38
C LEU A 222 65.25 -26.46 -24.61
N VAL A 223 65.19 -26.54 -23.29
CA VAL A 223 66.32 -26.34 -22.38
C VAL A 223 66.57 -27.65 -21.67
N ILE A 224 67.76 -28.21 -21.84
CA ILE A 224 68.23 -29.43 -21.19
C ILE A 224 69.35 -29.05 -20.25
N GLN A 225 69.29 -29.43 -18.98
CA GLN A 225 70.32 -29.12 -18.00
C GLN A 225 70.61 -30.29 -17.09
N GLY A 226 71.83 -30.40 -16.57
CA GLY A 226 72.21 -31.46 -15.64
C GLY A 226 73.69 -31.39 -15.30
N ASP A 227 74.23 -32.51 -14.83
CA ASP A 227 75.64 -32.67 -14.52
C ASP A 227 76.32 -33.54 -15.58
N THR A 228 77.50 -33.15 -16.04
CA THR A 228 78.33 -33.96 -16.92
C THR A 228 79.65 -34.34 -16.24
N LYS A 229 80.07 -35.61 -16.39
CA LYS A 229 81.39 -36.09 -15.96
C LYS A 229 82.45 -35.89 -17.04
N LYS A 230 82.02 -36.02 -18.28
CA LYS A 230 82.84 -35.93 -19.49
C LYS A 230 81.90 -35.45 -20.59
N PHE A 231 81.91 -34.15 -20.88
CA PHE A 231 81.00 -33.60 -21.87
C PHE A 231 81.30 -34.21 -23.25
N GLU A 232 80.29 -34.85 -23.83
CA GLU A 232 80.32 -35.37 -25.20
C GLU A 232 79.18 -34.73 -25.97
N MET A 233 79.42 -34.45 -27.25
CA MET A 233 78.39 -33.82 -28.06
C MET A 233 77.19 -34.76 -28.16
N PRO A 234 75.99 -34.34 -27.73
CA PRO A 234 74.82 -35.19 -27.88
C PRO A 234 74.45 -35.30 -29.35
N ASN A 235 73.90 -36.46 -29.71
CA ASN A 235 73.29 -36.62 -31.02
C ASN A 235 71.92 -35.93 -30.98
N ILE A 236 71.77 -34.90 -31.82
CA ILE A 236 70.54 -34.12 -31.93
C ILE A 236 69.96 -34.38 -33.32
N ILE A 237 68.73 -34.87 -33.35
CA ILE A 237 67.95 -35.09 -34.56
C ILE A 237 66.68 -34.26 -34.43
N ILE A 238 66.40 -33.42 -35.41
CA ILE A 238 65.17 -32.63 -35.46
C ILE A 238 64.43 -33.02 -36.73
N LEU A 239 63.26 -33.59 -36.54
CA LEU A 239 62.31 -33.87 -37.60
C LEU A 239 61.36 -32.68 -37.70
N ALA A 240 61.06 -32.20 -38.90
CA ALA A 240 60.01 -31.21 -39.10
C ALA A 240 59.11 -31.60 -40.28
N SER A 241 57.79 -31.45 -40.10
CA SER A 241 56.81 -31.66 -41.15
C SER A 241 55.75 -30.57 -41.13
N PRO A 242 55.40 -29.97 -42.28
CA PRO A 242 54.28 -29.04 -42.38
C PRO A 242 52.93 -29.75 -42.24
N LYS A 243 52.89 -31.09 -42.27
CA LYS A 243 51.64 -31.87 -42.26
C LYS A 243 51.04 -31.94 -40.87
N LEU A 244 49.84 -31.39 -40.72
CA LEU A 244 49.07 -31.44 -39.48
C LEU A 244 48.21 -32.71 -39.37
N PRO A 245 47.92 -33.18 -38.14
CA PRO A 245 46.86 -34.16 -37.90
C PRO A 245 45.48 -33.59 -38.31
N ASP A 246 44.49 -34.45 -38.55
CA ASP A 246 43.16 -34.01 -38.98
C ASP A 246 42.45 -33.20 -37.89
N LEU A 247 42.22 -31.90 -38.14
CA LEU A 247 41.58 -30.96 -37.21
C LEU A 247 40.09 -30.67 -37.55
N LYS A 248 39.44 -31.50 -38.38
CA LYS A 248 38.06 -31.28 -38.85
C LYS A 248 36.99 -31.24 -37.74
N ASN A 249 37.23 -31.85 -36.58
CA ASN A 249 36.24 -31.95 -35.50
C ASN A 249 36.15 -30.70 -34.61
N ILE A 250 36.77 -29.57 -35.00
CA ILE A 250 36.85 -28.34 -34.18
C ILE A 250 36.08 -27.19 -34.85
N ASN A 251 34.94 -27.45 -35.52
CA ASN A 251 34.27 -26.45 -36.39
C ASN A 251 32.87 -25.96 -35.91
N GLU A 252 32.48 -26.18 -34.67
CA GLU A 252 31.11 -25.84 -34.21
C GLU A 252 30.94 -24.35 -33.83
N ASN A 253 30.89 -23.47 -34.84
CA ASN A 253 30.53 -22.06 -34.64
C ASN A 253 29.05 -21.86 -34.25
N SER A 254 28.17 -22.83 -34.53
CA SER A 254 26.74 -22.75 -34.20
C SER A 254 26.48 -22.77 -32.68
N THR A 255 27.13 -23.67 -31.96
CA THR A 255 26.96 -23.84 -30.50
C THR A 255 27.42 -22.61 -29.72
N LEU A 256 28.47 -21.93 -30.17
CA LEU A 256 28.96 -20.67 -29.56
C LEU A 256 27.97 -19.52 -29.75
N ASN A 257 27.36 -19.40 -30.93
CA ASN A 257 26.35 -18.38 -31.20
C ASN A 257 25.08 -18.62 -30.36
N ASP A 258 24.66 -19.88 -30.22
CA ASP A 258 23.51 -20.23 -29.40
C ASP A 258 23.77 -19.96 -27.91
N LEU A 259 24.99 -20.19 -27.43
CA LEU A 259 25.37 -19.80 -26.07
C LEU A 259 25.36 -18.28 -25.87
N SER A 260 25.85 -17.51 -26.85
CA SER A 260 25.78 -16.04 -26.80
C SER A 260 24.33 -15.52 -26.76
N LYS A 261 23.43 -16.11 -27.56
CA LYS A 261 21.98 -15.82 -27.51
C LYS A 261 21.37 -16.18 -26.16
N ALA A 262 21.73 -17.33 -25.60
CA ALA A 262 21.25 -17.76 -24.28
C ALA A 262 21.68 -16.77 -23.18
N LEU A 263 22.93 -16.31 -23.20
CA LEU A 263 23.42 -15.27 -22.29
C LEU A 263 22.64 -13.95 -22.44
N ASN A 264 22.33 -13.53 -23.68
CA ASN A 264 21.52 -12.32 -23.92
C ASN A 264 20.11 -12.46 -23.38
N ASN A 265 19.44 -13.58 -23.66
CA ASN A 265 18.10 -13.85 -23.19
C ASN A 265 18.04 -13.91 -21.66
N LEU A 266 19.07 -14.49 -21.02
CA LEU A 266 19.18 -14.52 -19.57
C LEU A 266 19.33 -13.10 -18.98
N SER A 267 20.14 -12.23 -19.58
CA SER A 267 20.24 -10.82 -19.16
C SER A 267 18.90 -10.10 -19.32
N LYS A 268 18.23 -10.23 -20.47
CA LYS A 268 16.90 -9.63 -20.71
C LYS A 268 15.84 -10.12 -19.72
N GLY A 269 15.80 -11.42 -19.42
CA GLY A 269 14.89 -11.96 -18.40
C GLY A 269 15.16 -11.34 -17.01
N GLY A 270 16.41 -11.00 -16.72
CA GLY A 270 16.78 -10.22 -15.54
C GLY A 270 16.23 -8.78 -15.52
N ASP A 271 16.16 -8.11 -16.68
CA ASP A 271 15.55 -6.78 -16.79
C ASP A 271 14.04 -6.84 -16.55
N GLU A 272 13.36 -7.84 -17.11
CA GLU A 272 11.93 -8.07 -16.91
C GLU A 272 11.61 -8.38 -15.43
N LEU A 273 12.40 -9.25 -14.80
CA LEU A 273 12.27 -9.56 -13.37
C LEU A 273 12.49 -8.31 -12.50
N LEU A 274 13.48 -7.48 -12.83
CA LEU A 274 13.74 -6.22 -12.14
C LEU A 274 12.56 -5.24 -12.29
N ALA A 275 12.05 -5.06 -13.50
CA ALA A 275 10.89 -4.22 -13.76
C ALA A 275 9.63 -4.74 -13.02
N GLY A 276 9.41 -6.05 -13.01
CA GLY A 276 8.30 -6.69 -12.28
C GLY A 276 8.40 -6.47 -10.77
N SER A 277 9.60 -6.66 -10.19
CA SER A 277 9.82 -6.42 -8.75
C SER A 277 9.65 -4.95 -8.36
N LYS A 278 10.00 -3.99 -9.25
CA LYS A 278 9.74 -2.57 -9.03
C LYS A 278 8.25 -2.24 -9.04
N LYS A 279 7.49 -2.79 -10.00
CA LYS A 279 6.02 -2.63 -10.05
C LYS A 279 5.35 -3.18 -8.79
N LEU A 280 5.80 -4.33 -8.29
CA LEU A 280 5.31 -4.92 -7.04
C LEU A 280 5.59 -4.01 -5.84
N LEU A 281 6.81 -3.47 -5.73
CA LEU A 281 7.17 -2.50 -4.69
C LEU A 281 6.28 -1.25 -4.75
N ASP A 282 6.09 -0.67 -5.94
CA ASP A 282 5.26 0.52 -6.12
C ASP A 282 3.81 0.27 -5.73
N GLY A 283 3.23 -0.85 -6.18
CA GLY A 283 1.88 -1.26 -5.80
C GLY A 283 1.73 -1.47 -4.29
N ASN A 284 2.72 -2.05 -3.62
CA ASN A 284 2.68 -2.24 -2.17
C ASN A 284 2.87 -0.93 -1.38
N ASN A 285 3.62 0.03 -1.91
CA ASN A 285 3.71 1.37 -1.35
C ASN A 285 2.37 2.13 -1.48
N GLU A 286 1.70 2.01 -2.62
CA GLU A 286 0.37 2.59 -2.82
C GLU A 286 -0.68 1.95 -1.90
N LEU A 287 -0.68 0.62 -1.81
CA LEU A 287 -1.54 -0.13 -0.88
C LEU A 287 -1.35 0.36 0.56
N ASN A 288 -0.09 0.48 1.01
CA ASN A 288 0.23 0.97 2.34
C ASN A 288 -0.27 2.41 2.59
N SER A 289 -0.13 3.31 1.60
CA SER A 289 -0.64 4.68 1.67
C SER A 289 -2.16 4.72 1.80
N ASN A 290 -2.87 3.90 1.01
CA ASN A 290 -4.33 3.81 1.08
C ASN A 290 -4.82 3.20 2.40
N PHE A 291 -4.10 2.20 2.94
CA PHE A 291 -4.42 1.65 4.26
C PHE A 291 -4.16 2.63 5.41
N ALA A 292 -3.21 3.56 5.25
CA ALA A 292 -3.01 4.62 6.23
C ALA A 292 -4.22 5.56 6.28
N LYS A 293 -4.80 5.91 5.12
CA LYS A 293 -6.05 6.70 5.04
C LYS A 293 -7.23 5.94 5.63
N PHE A 294 -7.34 4.64 5.34
CA PHE A 294 -8.38 3.79 5.93
C PHE A 294 -8.29 3.74 7.46
N ASP A 295 -7.09 3.51 8.03
CA ASP A 295 -6.87 3.52 9.48
C ASP A 295 -7.22 4.88 10.12
N GLN A 296 -6.91 6.00 9.46
CA GLN A 296 -7.34 7.33 9.89
C GLN A 296 -8.86 7.49 9.90
N GLY A 297 -9.55 7.02 8.85
CA GLY A 297 -11.01 7.04 8.78
C GLY A 297 -11.67 6.20 9.87
N VAL A 298 -11.10 5.03 10.18
CA VAL A 298 -11.56 4.17 11.26
C VAL A 298 -11.40 4.86 12.63
N LYS A 299 -10.27 5.51 12.89
CA LYS A 299 -10.07 6.30 14.12
C LYS A 299 -11.04 7.47 14.25
N ALA A 300 -11.38 8.12 13.14
CA ALA A 300 -12.39 9.18 13.14
C ALA A 300 -13.79 8.63 13.47
N LEU A 301 -14.14 7.46 12.92
CA LEU A 301 -15.39 6.76 13.24
C LEU A 301 -15.45 6.34 14.72
N ASP A 302 -14.35 5.85 15.28
CA ASP A 302 -14.26 5.49 16.70
C ASP A 302 -14.46 6.71 17.61
N LYS A 303 -13.81 7.83 17.29
CA LYS A 303 -14.04 9.10 17.99
C LYS A 303 -15.50 9.54 17.89
N GLY A 304 -16.08 9.55 16.71
CA GLY A 304 -17.48 9.93 16.50
C GLY A 304 -18.47 9.04 17.27
N SER A 305 -18.17 7.75 17.40
CA SER A 305 -18.98 6.79 18.17
C SER A 305 -18.91 7.06 19.68
N ASN A 306 -17.73 7.44 20.18
CA ASN A 306 -17.54 7.87 21.57
C ASN A 306 -18.24 9.21 21.87
N ASP A 307 -18.19 10.16 20.94
CA ASP A 307 -18.89 11.44 21.05
C ASP A 307 -20.42 11.25 21.08
N LEU A 308 -20.94 10.38 20.20
CA LEU A 308 -22.36 9.98 20.20
C LEU A 308 -22.75 9.35 21.53
N ASN A 309 -21.98 8.38 22.02
CA ASN A 309 -22.24 7.71 23.30
C ASN A 309 -22.26 8.72 24.47
N SER A 310 -21.35 9.69 24.46
CA SER A 310 -21.31 10.77 25.46
C SER A 310 -22.54 11.67 25.40
N GLY A 311 -22.99 12.04 24.20
CA GLY A 311 -24.23 12.81 23.99
C GLY A 311 -25.47 12.07 24.48
N ILE A 312 -25.55 10.76 24.22
CA ILE A 312 -26.66 9.93 24.68
C ILE A 312 -26.67 9.79 26.20
N ASN A 313 -25.52 9.66 26.85
CA ASN A 313 -25.45 9.64 28.32
C ASN A 313 -26.06 10.93 28.92
N LYS A 314 -25.72 12.10 28.36
CA LYS A 314 -26.33 13.38 28.80
C LYS A 314 -27.85 13.39 28.63
N LEU A 315 -28.37 12.85 27.53
CA LEU A 315 -29.81 12.70 27.31
C LEU A 315 -30.43 11.76 28.35
N ASN A 316 -29.78 10.62 28.61
CA ASN A 316 -30.21 9.63 29.60
C ASN A 316 -30.22 10.19 31.03
N ASP A 317 -29.31 11.11 31.36
CA ASP A 317 -29.26 11.78 32.66
C ASP A 317 -30.36 12.85 32.79
N SER A 318 -30.71 13.50 31.67
CA SER A 318 -31.67 14.62 31.65
C SER A 318 -33.13 14.16 31.55
N ALA A 319 -33.42 13.09 30.82
CA ALA A 319 -34.78 12.59 30.62
C ALA A 319 -35.53 12.23 31.93
N PRO A 320 -34.89 11.58 32.93
CA PRO A 320 -35.52 11.34 34.24
C PRO A 320 -35.88 12.63 34.98
N THR A 321 -35.08 13.70 34.83
CA THR A 321 -35.36 15.00 35.44
C THR A 321 -36.60 15.64 34.83
N LEU A 322 -36.72 15.59 33.50
CA LEU A 322 -37.90 16.07 32.79
C LEU A 322 -39.16 15.27 33.19
N ASN A 323 -39.05 13.94 33.28
CA ASN A 323 -40.14 13.08 33.72
C ASN A 323 -40.61 13.37 35.15
N LYS A 324 -39.66 13.60 36.08
CA LYS A 324 -39.98 14.04 37.45
C LYS A 324 -40.73 15.37 37.45
N GLY A 325 -40.28 16.34 36.65
CA GLY A 325 -40.96 17.64 36.50
C GLY A 325 -42.40 17.49 36.00
N ALA A 326 -42.61 16.67 34.98
CA ALA A 326 -43.94 16.40 34.43
C ALA A 326 -44.87 15.73 35.47
N LYS A 327 -44.36 14.77 36.24
CA LYS A 327 -45.11 14.13 37.35
C LYS A 327 -45.48 15.12 38.45
N SER A 328 -44.56 16.03 38.82
CA SER A 328 -44.83 17.09 39.79
C SER A 328 -45.94 18.03 39.34
N ILE A 329 -45.95 18.42 38.06
CA ILE A 329 -47.03 19.24 37.48
C ILE A 329 -48.36 18.51 37.56
N ASN A 330 -48.43 17.24 37.13
CA ASN A 330 -49.65 16.44 37.18
C ASN A 330 -50.20 16.30 38.62
N ASN A 331 -49.31 16.11 39.61
CA ASN A 331 -49.69 16.05 41.02
C ASN A 331 -50.23 17.40 41.53
N GLY A 332 -49.59 18.52 41.17
CA GLY A 332 -50.04 19.86 41.54
C GLY A 332 -51.42 20.20 40.94
N LEU A 333 -51.67 19.80 39.69
CA LEU A 333 -52.97 19.97 39.04
C LEU A 333 -54.07 19.14 39.70
N SER A 334 -53.75 17.91 40.13
CA SER A 334 -54.68 17.07 40.89
C SER A 334 -55.08 17.73 42.22
N GLN A 335 -54.12 18.34 42.94
CA GLN A 335 -54.38 19.07 44.18
C GLN A 335 -55.18 20.35 43.94
N LEU A 336 -54.89 21.06 42.85
CA LEU A 336 -55.63 22.26 42.45
C LEU A 336 -57.08 21.91 42.10
N ASN A 337 -57.33 20.86 41.31
CA ASN A 337 -58.68 20.36 41.00
C ASN A 337 -59.48 20.02 42.27
N ALA A 338 -58.86 19.32 43.22
CA ALA A 338 -59.51 19.01 44.50
C ALA A 338 -59.85 20.27 45.31
N SER A 339 -58.99 21.29 45.28
CA SER A 339 -59.21 22.57 45.97
C SER A 339 -60.31 23.39 45.30
N GLN A 340 -60.35 23.42 43.97
CA GLN A 340 -61.41 24.08 43.20
C GLN A 340 -62.78 23.48 43.50
N GLY A 341 -62.88 22.15 43.64
CA GLY A 341 -64.12 21.49 44.06
C GLY A 341 -64.64 21.96 45.42
N LYS A 342 -63.74 22.15 46.39
CA LYS A 342 -64.12 22.70 47.72
C LYS A 342 -64.64 24.14 47.63
N VAL A 343 -64.00 24.98 46.81
CA VAL A 343 -64.42 26.37 46.61
C VAL A 343 -65.76 26.43 45.89
N SER A 344 -65.97 25.61 44.85
CA SER A 344 -67.25 25.51 44.13
C SER A 344 -68.39 25.16 45.08
N ASN A 345 -68.21 24.12 45.90
CA ASN A 345 -69.22 23.73 46.90
C ASN A 345 -69.52 24.86 47.90
N GLY A 346 -68.50 25.62 48.31
CA GLY A 346 -68.67 26.78 49.18
C GLY A 346 -69.46 27.91 48.52
N VAL A 347 -69.22 28.18 47.23
CA VAL A 347 -69.97 29.18 46.46
C VAL A 347 -71.41 28.75 46.25
N ASP A 348 -71.66 27.47 45.94
CA ASP A 348 -73.01 26.94 45.78
C ASP A 348 -73.80 27.05 47.09
N ALA A 349 -73.19 26.69 48.22
CA ALA A 349 -73.79 26.86 49.55
C ALA A 349 -74.04 28.34 49.90
N PHE A 350 -73.14 29.24 49.50
CA PHE A 350 -73.32 30.68 49.68
C PHE A 350 -74.51 31.21 48.88
N ILE A 351 -74.64 30.81 47.61
CA ILE A 351 -75.79 31.18 46.77
C ILE A 351 -77.09 30.67 47.38
N GLU A 352 -77.13 29.40 47.79
CA GLU A 352 -78.31 28.79 48.41
C GLU A 352 -78.76 29.54 49.67
N ASN A 353 -77.83 29.83 50.59
CA ASN A 353 -78.15 30.54 51.83
C ASN A 353 -78.54 32.01 51.57
N THR A 354 -77.95 32.66 50.57
CA THR A 354 -78.31 34.03 50.19
C THR A 354 -79.72 34.09 49.57
N ASN A 355 -80.11 33.07 48.78
CA ASN A 355 -81.48 32.94 48.28
C ASN A 355 -82.48 32.76 49.43
N LYS A 356 -82.17 31.96 50.45
CA LYS A 356 -83.02 31.82 51.65
C LYS A 356 -83.18 33.16 52.38
N LEU A 357 -82.11 33.95 52.49
CA LEU A 357 -82.18 35.31 53.07
C LEU A 357 -83.03 36.26 52.23
N PHE A 358 -82.89 36.22 50.89
CA PHE A 358 -83.74 36.96 49.96
C PHE A 358 -85.23 36.64 50.17
N GLU A 359 -85.59 35.34 50.22
CA GLU A 359 -86.96 34.91 50.47
C GLU A 359 -87.48 35.38 51.85
N ALA A 360 -86.65 35.28 52.89
CA ALA A 360 -87.01 35.75 54.23
C ALA A 360 -87.27 37.26 54.26
N TYR A 361 -86.43 38.08 53.61
CA TYR A 361 -86.64 39.53 53.51
C TYR A 361 -87.82 39.91 52.63
N SER A 362 -88.13 39.11 51.60
CA SER A 362 -89.36 39.26 50.83
C SER A 362 -90.60 39.09 51.73
N ASN A 363 -90.60 38.09 52.61
CA ASN A 363 -91.69 37.89 53.57
C ASN A 363 -91.77 39.02 54.61
N ILE A 364 -90.63 39.51 55.10
CA ILE A 364 -90.58 40.68 56.00
C ILE A 364 -91.15 41.93 55.31
N ASN A 365 -90.81 42.18 54.04
CA ASN A 365 -91.35 43.28 53.25
C ASN A 365 -92.88 43.21 53.14
N SER A 366 -93.43 42.00 52.90
CA SER A 366 -94.88 41.79 52.90
C SER A 366 -95.50 42.11 54.27
N GLY A 367 -94.89 41.63 55.37
CA GLY A 367 -95.34 41.92 56.73
C GLY A 367 -95.33 43.41 57.08
N ILE A 368 -94.25 44.13 56.71
CA ILE A 368 -94.15 45.59 56.89
C ILE A 368 -95.23 46.31 56.07
N SER A 369 -95.48 45.87 54.83
CA SER A 369 -96.54 46.49 54.01
C SER A 369 -97.91 46.33 54.68
N ASN A 370 -98.24 45.12 55.15
CA ASN A 370 -99.49 44.88 55.86
C ASN A 370 -99.61 45.72 57.14
N ALA A 371 -98.53 45.85 57.91
CA ALA A 371 -98.51 46.70 59.10
C ALA A 371 -98.68 48.20 58.74
N SER A 372 -98.04 48.65 57.65
CA SER A 372 -98.17 50.01 57.14
C SER A 372 -99.61 50.32 56.73
N ASP A 373 -100.26 49.39 56.04
CA ASP A 373 -101.67 49.52 55.63
C ASP A 373 -102.58 49.59 56.87
N GLY A 374 -102.33 48.76 57.88
CA GLY A 374 -103.04 48.81 59.16
C GLY A 374 -102.83 50.12 59.93
N ALA A 375 -101.61 50.67 59.95
CA ALA A 375 -101.31 51.96 60.57
C ALA A 375 -102.02 53.12 59.86
N ASN A 376 -102.12 53.08 58.53
CA ASN A 376 -102.88 54.04 57.74
C ASN A 376 -104.38 53.94 58.04
N ALA A 377 -104.94 52.73 58.10
CA ALA A 377 -106.33 52.52 58.47
C ALA A 377 -106.65 53.02 59.90
N LEU A 378 -105.76 52.78 60.87
CA LEU A 378 -105.90 53.31 62.23
C LEU A 378 -105.88 54.84 62.23
N LYS A 379 -104.94 55.46 61.51
CA LYS A 379 -104.85 56.92 61.36
C LYS A 379 -106.16 57.49 60.81
N GLU A 380 -106.70 56.90 59.75
CA GLU A 380 -107.97 57.32 59.15
C GLU A 380 -109.14 57.17 60.12
N GLY A 381 -109.22 56.04 60.84
CA GLY A 381 -110.22 55.82 61.87
C GLY A 381 -110.16 56.84 63.02
N LEU A 382 -108.95 57.20 63.47
CA LEU A 382 -108.74 58.22 64.50
C LEU A 382 -109.09 59.63 64.01
N HIS A 383 -108.78 59.98 62.75
CA HIS A 383 -109.24 61.23 62.15
C HIS A 383 -110.78 61.30 62.14
N ASN A 384 -111.44 60.23 61.69
CA ASN A 384 -112.91 60.17 61.68
C ASN A 384 -113.48 60.27 63.10
N GLY A 385 -112.84 59.62 64.08
CA GLY A 385 -113.18 59.74 65.50
C GLY A 385 -113.05 61.16 66.02
N SER A 386 -111.95 61.86 65.69
CA SER A 386 -111.72 63.27 66.05
C SER A 386 -112.82 64.17 65.47
N SER A 387 -113.16 64.01 64.19
CA SER A 387 -114.27 64.74 63.55
C SER A 387 -115.64 64.42 64.15
N GLY A 388 -115.85 63.19 64.61
CA GLY A 388 -117.05 62.80 65.35
C GLY A 388 -117.13 63.51 66.71
N VAL A 389 -116.02 63.61 67.43
CA VAL A 389 -115.94 64.37 68.69
C VAL A 389 -116.16 65.86 68.47
N ASP A 390 -115.60 66.45 67.40
CA ASP A 390 -115.90 67.84 67.00
C ASP A 390 -117.41 68.07 66.82
N SER A 391 -118.10 67.11 66.20
CA SER A 391 -119.56 67.16 66.02
C SER A 391 -120.31 67.08 67.36
N LEU A 392 -119.84 66.25 68.31
CA LEU A 392 -120.42 66.16 69.65
C LEU A 392 -120.18 67.45 70.45
N ILE A 393 -118.98 68.02 70.41
CA ILE A 393 -118.67 69.32 71.04
C ILE A 393 -119.64 70.38 70.52
N ALA A 394 -119.83 70.45 69.19
CA ALA A 394 -120.77 71.38 68.57
C ALA A 394 -122.22 71.20 69.07
N SER A 395 -122.64 69.95 69.36
CA SER A 395 -123.98 69.67 69.86
C SER A 395 -124.25 70.16 71.30
N THR A 396 -123.20 70.33 72.12
CA THR A 396 -123.35 70.91 73.48
C THR A 396 -123.85 72.36 73.44
N ASN A 397 -123.62 73.08 72.33
CA ASN A 397 -124.18 74.41 72.13
C ASN A 397 -125.72 74.40 72.15
N ASN A 398 -126.36 73.28 71.77
CA ASN A 398 -127.81 73.15 71.87
C ASN A 398 -128.27 73.10 73.34
N ILE A 399 -127.47 72.49 74.23
CA ILE A 399 -127.75 72.45 75.67
C ILE A 399 -127.63 73.85 76.27
N ASP A 400 -126.61 74.61 75.86
CA ASP A 400 -126.50 76.02 76.24
C ASP A 400 -127.69 76.85 75.76
N GLN A 401 -128.18 76.61 74.54
CA GLN A 401 -129.38 77.26 74.02
C GLN A 401 -130.62 76.94 74.85
N ILE A 402 -130.82 75.67 75.24
CA ILE A 402 -131.93 75.26 76.13
C ILE A 402 -131.78 75.91 77.50
N SER A 403 -130.58 75.91 78.08
CA SER A 403 -130.29 76.57 79.36
C SER A 403 -130.62 78.07 79.28
N GLY A 404 -130.20 78.75 78.20
CA GLY A 404 -130.55 80.15 77.93
C GLY A 404 -132.06 80.37 77.79
N GLY A 405 -132.76 79.48 77.09
CA GLY A 405 -134.22 79.49 76.97
C GLY A 405 -134.94 79.34 78.32
N LEU A 406 -134.50 78.42 79.18
CA LEU A 406 -135.03 78.25 80.55
C LEU A 406 -134.80 79.51 81.38
N ASN A 407 -133.63 80.15 81.27
CA ASN A 407 -133.34 81.40 81.96
C ASN A 407 -134.27 82.53 81.49
N ASN A 408 -134.56 82.61 80.18
CA ASN A 408 -135.52 83.56 79.64
C ASN A 408 -136.94 83.33 80.18
N ILE A 409 -137.39 82.07 80.28
CA ILE A 409 -138.70 81.72 80.87
C ILE A 409 -138.72 82.05 82.37
N ALA A 410 -137.65 81.75 83.12
CA ALA A 410 -137.52 82.09 84.53
C ALA A 410 -137.62 83.61 84.76
N ASN A 411 -136.97 84.40 83.90
CA ASN A 411 -137.06 85.86 83.93
C ASN A 411 -138.51 86.34 83.71
N ALA A 412 -139.26 85.75 82.80
CA ALA A 412 -140.67 86.09 82.56
C ALA A 412 -141.61 85.70 83.72
N LEU A 413 -141.32 84.62 84.45
CA LEU A 413 -142.15 84.12 85.56
C LEU A 413 -141.82 84.75 86.93
N SER A 414 -140.71 85.49 87.03
CA SER A 414 -140.18 86.00 88.31
C SER A 414 -141.16 86.90 89.07
N GLU A 415 -142.08 87.59 88.38
CA GLU A 415 -143.10 88.45 89.00
C GLU A 415 -144.39 87.70 89.41
N ILE A 416 -144.66 86.55 88.80
CA ILE A 416 -145.90 85.78 88.99
C ILE A 416 -145.71 84.68 90.04
N ASN A 417 -144.59 83.95 89.94
CA ASN A 417 -144.24 82.89 90.87
C ASN A 417 -142.71 82.88 91.07
N PRO A 418 -142.20 83.71 92.00
CA PRO A 418 -140.78 83.87 92.24
C PRO A 418 -140.08 82.56 92.62
N GLU A 419 -140.76 81.71 93.40
CA GLU A 419 -140.20 80.43 93.86
C GLU A 419 -140.01 79.45 92.69
N PHE A 420 -140.98 79.39 91.77
CA PHE A 420 -140.86 78.58 90.56
C PHE A 420 -139.83 79.14 89.57
N ALA A 421 -139.71 80.46 89.46
CA ALA A 421 -138.67 81.11 88.65
C ALA A 421 -137.25 80.79 89.16
N GLU A 422 -137.02 80.79 90.48
CA GLU A 422 -135.73 80.37 91.06
C GLU A 422 -135.43 78.88 90.82
N GLN A 423 -136.43 78.00 90.88
CA GLN A 423 -136.25 76.60 90.49
C GLN A 423 -135.80 76.46 89.02
N LEU A 424 -136.37 77.25 88.10
CA LEU A 424 -135.97 77.26 86.69
C LEU A 424 -134.56 77.85 86.48
N ARG A 425 -134.15 78.88 87.23
CA ARG A 425 -132.76 79.39 87.19
C ARG A 425 -131.78 78.36 87.71
N SER A 426 -132.10 77.68 88.80
CA SER A 426 -131.28 76.59 89.34
C SER A 426 -131.12 75.45 88.32
N MET A 427 -132.20 75.09 87.64
CA MET A 427 -132.19 74.11 86.54
C MET A 427 -131.33 74.59 85.36
N SER A 428 -131.50 75.86 84.93
CA SER A 428 -130.71 76.48 83.85
C SER A 428 -129.21 76.48 84.18
N ASN A 429 -128.83 76.89 85.40
CA ASN A 429 -127.45 76.88 85.88
C ASN A 429 -126.87 75.46 85.94
N SER A 430 -127.65 74.50 86.46
CA SER A 430 -127.25 73.09 86.50
C SER A 430 -127.02 72.55 85.08
N LEU A 431 -127.91 72.89 84.14
CA LEU A 431 -127.80 72.48 82.74
C LEU A 431 -126.58 73.11 82.04
N SER A 432 -126.28 74.37 82.35
CA SER A 432 -125.06 75.06 81.86
C SER A 432 -123.79 74.42 82.42
N GLN A 433 -123.77 74.06 83.71
CA GLN A 433 -122.66 73.33 84.33
C GLN A 433 -122.47 71.94 83.70
N VAL A 434 -123.54 71.21 83.43
CA VAL A 434 -123.50 69.92 82.72
C VAL A 434 -122.94 70.10 81.31
N SER A 435 -123.42 71.11 80.57
CA SER A 435 -122.96 71.45 79.22
C SER A 435 -121.45 71.76 79.19
N GLN A 436 -120.99 72.59 80.13
CA GLN A 436 -119.57 72.92 80.28
C GLN A 436 -118.73 71.69 80.64
N GLY A 437 -119.18 70.87 81.60
CA GLY A 437 -118.48 69.64 81.97
C GLY A 437 -118.41 68.63 80.81
N GLN A 438 -119.46 68.52 80.00
CA GLN A 438 -119.45 67.72 78.78
C GLN A 438 -118.47 68.26 77.75
N ARG A 439 -118.44 69.57 77.51
CA ARG A 439 -117.44 70.21 76.62
C ARG A 439 -116.02 69.95 77.07
N ASP A 440 -115.71 70.15 78.34
CA ASP A 440 -114.36 69.96 78.86
C ASP A 440 -113.94 68.49 78.74
N GLY A 441 -114.83 67.55 79.05
CA GLY A 441 -114.61 66.12 78.84
C GLY A 441 -114.38 65.75 77.38
N LEU A 442 -115.16 66.30 76.46
CA LEU A 442 -115.01 66.08 75.02
C LEU A 442 -113.75 66.74 74.44
N ASN A 443 -113.37 67.92 74.91
CA ASN A 443 -112.11 68.58 74.54
C ASN A 443 -110.91 67.76 75.00
N ASN A 444 -110.95 67.20 76.22
CA ASN A 444 -109.91 66.29 76.71
C ASN A 444 -109.85 65.00 75.88
N LEU A 445 -111.00 64.42 75.55
CA LEU A 445 -111.08 63.25 74.66
C LEU A 445 -110.49 63.57 73.28
N LYS A 446 -110.83 64.73 72.70
CA LYS A 446 -110.29 65.20 71.42
C LYS A 446 -108.77 65.34 71.48
N ALA A 447 -108.22 65.98 72.51
CA ALA A 447 -106.77 66.08 72.69
C ALA A 447 -106.10 64.69 72.77
N GLY A 448 -106.76 63.73 73.45
CA GLY A 448 -106.33 62.33 73.47
C GLY A 448 -106.32 61.67 72.09
N ILE A 449 -107.38 61.88 71.29
CA ILE A 449 -107.48 61.36 69.92
C ILE A 449 -106.44 62.03 69.01
N ASP A 450 -106.27 63.34 69.07
CA ASP A 450 -105.30 64.08 68.24
C ASP A 450 -103.86 63.66 68.56
N ASN A 451 -103.55 63.38 69.83
CA ASN A 451 -102.28 62.76 70.22
C ASN A 451 -102.13 61.34 69.63
N ALA A 452 -103.19 60.53 69.66
CA ALA A 452 -103.18 59.21 69.04
C ALA A 452 -103.00 59.27 67.51
N VAL A 453 -103.60 60.27 66.85
CA VAL A 453 -103.37 60.57 65.42
C VAL A 453 -101.90 60.88 65.17
N GLY A 454 -101.27 61.71 66.00
CA GLY A 454 -99.83 61.99 65.95
C GLY A 454 -99.00 60.71 66.08
N GLY A 455 -99.34 59.83 67.02
CA GLY A 455 -98.73 58.52 67.19
C GLY A 455 -98.88 57.60 65.97
N ALA A 456 -100.08 57.54 65.38
CA ALA A 456 -100.37 56.75 64.18
C ALA A 456 -99.62 57.28 62.94
N ASN A 457 -99.48 58.60 62.80
CA ASN A 457 -98.64 59.23 61.77
C ASN A 457 -97.18 58.81 61.91
N ASN A 458 -96.61 58.91 63.11
CA ASN A 458 -95.22 58.52 63.37
C ASN A 458 -95.00 57.03 63.09
N LEU A 459 -95.96 56.16 63.47
CA LEU A 459 -95.90 54.73 63.18
C LEU A 459 -95.93 54.47 61.66
N SER A 460 -96.82 55.12 60.91
CA SER A 460 -96.91 55.00 59.45
C SER A 460 -95.61 55.46 58.77
N SER A 461 -95.04 56.60 59.16
CA SER A 461 -93.75 57.06 58.65
C SER A 461 -92.60 56.11 59.00
N GLY A 462 -92.56 55.58 60.23
CA GLY A 462 -91.57 54.60 60.66
C GLY A 462 -91.64 53.29 59.84
N LEU A 463 -92.85 52.79 59.57
CA LEU A 463 -93.07 51.60 58.74
C LEU A 463 -92.71 51.84 57.28
N SER A 464 -92.95 53.03 56.74
CA SER A 464 -92.52 53.41 55.39
C SER A 464 -90.99 53.39 55.26
N ASN A 465 -90.27 53.98 56.22
CA ASN A 465 -88.81 53.95 56.25
C ASN A 465 -88.27 52.52 56.38
N LEU A 466 -88.88 51.71 57.26
CA LEU A 466 -88.52 50.30 57.44
C LEU A 466 -88.76 49.49 56.15
N LYS A 467 -89.86 49.75 55.43
CA LYS A 467 -90.17 49.13 54.13
C LYS A 467 -89.10 49.45 53.08
N HIS A 468 -88.64 50.71 53.03
CA HIS A 468 -87.60 51.14 52.11
C HIS A 468 -86.27 50.42 52.41
N GLY A 469 -85.80 50.48 53.67
CA GLY A 469 -84.56 49.81 54.07
C GLY A 469 -84.61 48.29 53.88
N SER A 470 -85.74 47.65 54.18
CA SER A 470 -85.93 46.21 53.95
C SER A 470 -86.01 45.84 52.46
N SER A 471 -86.51 46.74 51.60
CA SER A 471 -86.45 46.56 50.14
C SER A 471 -85.02 46.68 49.61
N ASP A 472 -84.23 47.62 50.13
CA ASP A 472 -82.83 47.79 49.76
C ASP A 472 -82.00 46.55 50.12
N PHE A 473 -82.17 46.02 51.35
CA PHE A 473 -81.55 44.76 51.75
C PHE A 473 -81.94 43.60 50.82
N ASN A 474 -83.23 43.49 50.48
CA ASN A 474 -83.70 42.47 49.56
C ASN A 474 -83.06 42.57 48.16
N SER A 475 -82.92 43.79 47.62
CA SER A 475 -82.21 44.05 46.36
C SER A 475 -80.72 43.68 46.41
N ASN A 476 -80.07 43.96 47.54
CA ASN A 476 -78.67 43.61 47.77
C ASN A 476 -78.46 42.09 47.83
N PHE A 477 -79.36 41.32 48.47
CA PHE A 477 -79.30 39.86 48.43
C PHE A 477 -79.42 39.30 47.01
N LYS A 478 -80.33 39.85 46.19
CA LYS A 478 -80.44 39.47 44.78
C LYS A 478 -79.14 39.75 44.00
N SER A 479 -78.52 40.90 44.25
CA SER A 479 -77.23 41.25 43.64
C SER A 479 -76.12 40.28 44.08
N LEU A 480 -76.12 39.87 45.33
CA LEU A 480 -75.16 38.93 45.90
C LEU A 480 -75.33 37.52 45.31
N VAL A 481 -76.56 37.07 45.07
CA VAL A 481 -76.88 35.82 44.35
C VAL A 481 -76.33 35.85 42.92
N ASN A 482 -76.51 36.97 42.21
CA ASN A 482 -76.00 37.13 40.85
C ASN A 482 -74.45 37.12 40.82
N ALA A 483 -73.80 37.76 41.79
CA ALA A 483 -72.35 37.74 41.94
C ALA A 483 -71.84 36.33 42.24
N GLY A 484 -72.50 35.60 43.14
CA GLY A 484 -72.21 34.18 43.42
C GLY A 484 -72.36 33.31 42.18
N SER A 485 -73.43 33.48 41.41
CA SER A 485 -73.65 32.74 40.15
C SER A 485 -72.56 33.01 39.11
N THR A 486 -72.09 34.26 39.01
CA THR A 486 -70.97 34.65 38.13
C THR A 486 -69.66 33.99 38.57
N LEU A 487 -69.41 33.95 39.88
CA LEU A 487 -68.25 33.28 40.47
C LEU A 487 -68.29 31.77 40.21
N SER A 488 -69.45 31.12 40.40
CA SER A 488 -69.66 29.69 40.11
C SER A 488 -69.36 29.38 38.64
N GLY A 489 -69.89 30.18 37.70
CA GLY A 489 -69.58 30.04 36.27
C GLY A 489 -68.10 30.23 35.94
N SER A 490 -67.40 31.12 36.65
CA SER A 490 -65.95 31.33 36.47
C SER A 490 -65.12 30.17 37.04
N LEU A 491 -65.52 29.60 38.18
CA LEU A 491 -64.91 28.41 38.77
C LEU A 491 -65.06 27.19 37.85
N LYS A 492 -66.20 27.05 37.17
CA LYS A 492 -66.40 26.02 36.16
C LYS A 492 -65.39 26.14 35.01
N LYS A 493 -65.22 27.34 34.45
CA LYS A 493 -64.22 27.59 33.38
C LYS A 493 -62.80 27.27 33.84
N LEU A 494 -62.46 27.63 35.08
CA LEU A 494 -61.15 27.31 35.66
C LEU A 494 -60.96 25.80 35.83
N SER A 495 -62.00 25.07 36.27
CA SER A 495 -62.00 23.60 36.38
C SER A 495 -61.80 22.93 35.02
N ASP A 496 -62.49 23.40 33.99
CA ASP A 496 -62.34 22.87 32.62
C ASP A 496 -60.91 23.09 32.11
N ALA A 497 -60.35 24.29 32.30
CA ALA A 497 -58.97 24.60 31.92
C ALA A 497 -57.93 23.76 32.70
N THR A 498 -58.17 23.55 34.00
CA THR A 498 -57.27 22.74 34.85
C THR A 498 -57.32 21.27 34.43
N THR A 499 -58.50 20.76 34.05
CA THR A 499 -58.68 19.41 33.49
C THR A 499 -57.94 19.23 32.16
N GLN A 500 -58.02 20.22 31.26
CA GLN A 500 -57.26 20.20 30.01
C GLN A 500 -55.75 20.17 30.27
N LEU A 501 -55.28 20.98 31.21
CA LEU A 501 -53.87 21.03 31.58
C LEU A 501 -53.41 19.72 32.25
N GLU A 502 -54.25 19.10 33.08
CA GLU A 502 -53.99 17.79 33.69
C GLU A 502 -53.81 16.72 32.61
N ASN A 503 -54.71 16.67 31.62
CA ASN A 503 -54.62 15.75 30.49
C ASN A 503 -53.33 15.96 29.67
N GLY A 504 -52.99 17.23 29.37
CA GLY A 504 -51.73 17.57 28.71
C GLY A 504 -50.50 17.16 29.53
N SER A 505 -50.55 17.30 30.86
CA SER A 505 -49.47 16.86 31.74
C SER A 505 -49.30 15.34 31.77
N LYS A 506 -50.40 14.56 31.70
CA LYS A 506 -50.36 13.09 31.57
C LYS A 506 -49.74 12.67 30.24
N GLN A 507 -50.08 13.35 29.14
CA GLN A 507 -49.44 13.12 27.83
C GLN A 507 -47.94 13.43 27.88
N LEU A 508 -47.55 14.53 28.54
CA LEU A 508 -46.14 14.86 28.74
C LEU A 508 -45.41 13.79 29.56
N VAL A 509 -46.00 13.29 30.65
CA VAL A 509 -45.44 12.17 31.43
C VAL A 509 -45.23 10.95 30.53
N ALA A 510 -46.25 10.53 29.78
CA ALA A 510 -46.14 9.38 28.87
C ALA A 510 -45.03 9.57 27.81
N GLY A 511 -44.98 10.74 27.16
CA GLY A 511 -43.94 11.04 26.18
C GLY A 511 -42.53 11.07 26.77
N THR A 512 -42.36 11.53 28.01
CA THR A 512 -41.05 11.49 28.69
C THR A 512 -40.65 10.08 29.14
N ASP A 513 -41.61 9.21 29.48
CA ASP A 513 -41.34 7.78 29.72
C ASP A 513 -40.90 7.08 28.42
N GLU A 514 -41.53 7.39 27.28
CA GLU A 514 -41.12 6.89 25.96
C GLU A 514 -39.74 7.40 25.56
N LEU A 515 -39.47 8.71 25.74
CA LEU A 515 -38.15 9.29 25.52
C LEU A 515 -37.09 8.58 26.35
N SER A 516 -37.36 8.31 27.63
CA SER A 516 -36.42 7.59 28.50
C SER A 516 -36.18 6.14 28.05
N LYS A 517 -37.21 5.43 27.57
CA LYS A 517 -37.04 4.09 27.00
C LYS A 517 -36.21 4.12 25.72
N GLY A 518 -36.51 5.06 24.81
CA GLY A 518 -35.80 5.26 23.55
C GLY A 518 -34.34 5.66 23.75
N SER A 519 -34.06 6.57 24.69
CA SER A 519 -32.70 6.99 25.02
C SER A 519 -31.89 5.84 25.61
N ASN A 520 -32.49 4.99 26.44
CA ASN A 520 -31.84 3.78 26.95
C ASN A 520 -31.54 2.74 25.86
N GLN A 521 -32.45 2.56 24.90
CA GLN A 521 -32.19 1.68 23.75
C GLN A 521 -31.05 2.23 22.88
N LEU A 522 -31.08 3.53 22.61
CA LEU A 522 -30.04 4.20 21.85
C LEU A 522 -28.68 4.12 22.56
N ALA A 523 -28.65 4.24 23.90
CA ALA A 523 -27.43 4.11 24.71
C ALA A 523 -26.79 2.72 24.60
N ARG A 524 -27.61 1.66 24.61
CA ARG A 524 -27.11 0.29 24.37
C ARG A 524 -26.53 0.15 22.97
N GLY A 525 -27.24 0.69 21.96
CA GLY A 525 -26.78 0.68 20.58
C GLY A 525 -25.47 1.44 20.37
N SER A 526 -25.34 2.65 20.93
CA SER A 526 -24.13 3.46 20.83
C SER A 526 -22.96 2.83 21.57
N LYS A 527 -23.19 2.17 22.71
CA LYS A 527 -22.15 1.43 23.41
C LYS A 527 -21.62 0.27 22.57
N THR A 528 -22.51 -0.52 21.96
CA THR A 528 -22.13 -1.60 21.03
C THR A 528 -21.35 -1.07 19.84
N LEU A 529 -21.78 0.07 19.27
CA LEU A 529 -21.08 0.72 18.17
C LEU A 529 -19.66 1.14 18.60
N ALA A 530 -19.52 1.85 19.73
CA ALA A 530 -18.23 2.28 20.26
C ALA A 530 -17.29 1.10 20.56
N ASP A 531 -17.80 0.01 21.12
CA ASP A 531 -17.02 -1.21 21.36
C ASP A 531 -16.54 -1.84 20.04
N SER A 532 -17.42 -1.85 19.03
CA SER A 532 -17.11 -2.42 17.70
C SER A 532 -16.11 -1.55 16.94
N THR A 533 -16.21 -0.23 17.02
CA THR A 533 -15.26 0.69 16.39
C THR A 533 -13.90 0.63 17.05
N LYS A 534 -13.84 0.35 18.35
CA LYS A 534 -12.58 0.09 19.03
C LYS A 534 -11.90 -1.16 18.48
N VAL A 535 -12.63 -2.26 18.33
CA VAL A 535 -12.11 -3.50 17.72
C VAL A 535 -11.67 -3.27 16.28
N LEU A 536 -12.46 -2.52 15.50
CA LEU A 536 -12.10 -2.15 14.13
C LEU A 536 -10.82 -1.32 14.07
N THR A 537 -10.65 -0.36 14.99
CA THR A 537 -9.41 0.44 15.13
C THR A 537 -8.20 -0.43 15.44
N ASP A 538 -8.34 -1.38 16.37
CA ASP A 538 -7.26 -2.30 16.72
C ASP A 538 -6.86 -3.16 15.50
N ASN A 539 -7.82 -3.59 14.69
CA ASN A 539 -7.57 -4.39 13.48
C ASN A 539 -7.07 -3.56 12.29
N SER A 540 -7.55 -2.33 12.09
CA SER A 540 -7.05 -1.44 11.02
C SER A 540 -5.59 -1.10 11.24
N SER A 541 -5.18 -0.89 12.50
CA SER A 541 -3.79 -0.64 12.86
C SER A 541 -2.89 -1.86 12.64
N LYS A 542 -3.38 -3.08 12.92
CA LYS A 542 -2.67 -4.32 12.56
C LYS A 542 -2.51 -4.49 11.06
N LEU A 543 -3.55 -4.19 10.28
CA LEU A 543 -3.51 -4.31 8.83
C LEU A 543 -2.56 -3.29 8.21
N LEU A 544 -2.59 -2.03 8.68
CA LEU A 544 -1.62 -1.00 8.31
C LEU A 544 -0.18 -1.43 8.64
N LYS A 545 0.05 -2.10 9.77
CA LYS A 545 1.36 -2.66 10.08
C LYS A 545 1.74 -3.74 9.06
N GLY A 546 0.83 -4.66 8.75
CA GLY A 546 1.05 -5.70 7.73
C GLY A 546 1.38 -5.14 6.35
N THR A 547 0.74 -4.05 5.91
CA THR A 547 1.06 -3.41 4.63
C THR A 547 2.44 -2.74 4.64
N LYS A 548 2.88 -2.19 5.79
CA LYS A 548 4.26 -1.69 5.94
C LYS A 548 5.28 -2.82 5.83
N ASP A 549 5.01 -3.94 6.48
CA ASP A 549 5.90 -5.11 6.44
C ASP A 549 5.98 -5.69 5.01
N LEU A 550 4.85 -5.75 4.29
CA LEU A 550 4.80 -6.19 2.90
C LEU A 550 5.55 -5.24 1.94
N ALA A 551 5.38 -3.93 2.12
CA ALA A 551 6.12 -2.91 1.35
C ALA A 551 7.63 -3.03 1.58
N LYS A 552 8.05 -3.24 2.83
CA LYS A 552 9.45 -3.51 3.18
C LYS A 552 9.97 -4.78 2.49
N GLY A 553 9.26 -5.90 2.60
CA GLY A 553 9.67 -7.15 1.95
C GLY A 553 9.79 -7.02 0.42
N SER A 554 8.92 -6.22 -0.21
CA SER A 554 8.99 -5.95 -1.65
C SER A 554 10.16 -5.05 -2.02
N ASN A 555 10.55 -4.14 -1.13
CA ASN A 555 11.73 -3.32 -1.31
C ASN A 555 13.01 -4.16 -1.20
N ASP A 556 13.06 -5.09 -0.25
CA ASP A 556 14.16 -6.02 -0.10
C ASP A 556 14.28 -6.93 -1.34
N LEU A 557 13.15 -7.45 -1.86
CA LEU A 557 13.11 -8.22 -3.11
C LEU A 557 13.62 -7.38 -4.30
N TYR A 558 13.10 -6.17 -4.49
CA TYR A 558 13.55 -5.27 -5.56
C TYR A 558 15.05 -5.01 -5.48
N THR A 559 15.57 -4.73 -4.28
CA THR A 559 16.99 -4.50 -4.04
C THR A 559 17.82 -5.75 -4.37
N GLY A 560 17.37 -6.93 -3.96
CA GLY A 560 18.01 -8.21 -4.25
C GLY A 560 18.04 -8.53 -5.75
N VAL A 561 16.93 -8.34 -6.45
CA VAL A 561 16.84 -8.53 -7.91
C VAL A 561 17.73 -7.53 -8.66
N ASN A 562 17.75 -6.27 -8.23
CA ASN A 562 18.64 -5.26 -8.81
C ASN A 562 20.11 -5.66 -8.66
N LYS A 563 20.48 -6.21 -7.50
CA LYS A 563 21.83 -6.76 -7.27
C LYS A 563 22.12 -7.95 -8.18
N LEU A 564 21.22 -8.94 -8.25
CA LEU A 564 21.35 -10.09 -9.14
C LEU A 564 21.53 -9.67 -10.60
N LYS A 565 20.76 -8.68 -11.06
CA LYS A 565 20.86 -8.15 -12.41
C LYS A 565 22.23 -7.52 -12.66
N LYS A 566 22.61 -6.53 -11.85
CA LYS A 566 23.83 -5.74 -12.07
C LYS A 566 25.11 -6.53 -11.83
N GLU A 567 25.18 -7.24 -10.71
CA GLU A 567 26.41 -7.91 -10.27
C GLU A 567 26.54 -9.34 -10.79
N GLY A 568 25.42 -9.99 -11.10
CA GLY A 568 25.38 -11.36 -11.61
C GLY A 568 25.18 -11.41 -13.12
N LEU A 569 23.97 -11.12 -13.60
CA LEU A 569 23.55 -11.40 -14.97
C LEU A 569 24.26 -10.50 -16.00
N ASP A 570 24.38 -9.21 -15.72
CA ASP A 570 25.07 -8.27 -16.63
C ASP A 570 26.57 -8.51 -16.69
N LYS A 571 27.15 -8.90 -15.56
CA LYS A 571 28.57 -9.29 -15.50
C LYS A 571 28.80 -10.58 -16.29
N LEU A 572 27.97 -11.60 -16.07
CA LEU A 572 28.03 -12.87 -16.79
C LEU A 572 27.83 -12.68 -18.30
N TYR A 573 26.85 -11.85 -18.71
CA TYR A 573 26.61 -11.52 -20.10
C TYR A 573 27.83 -10.86 -20.75
N LYS A 574 28.41 -9.86 -20.09
CA LYS A 574 29.61 -9.15 -20.60
C LYS A 574 30.80 -10.08 -20.69
N GLU A 575 31.20 -10.69 -19.58
CA GLU A 575 32.41 -11.54 -19.52
C GLU A 575 32.27 -12.81 -20.37
N GLY A 576 31.08 -13.43 -20.37
CA GLY A 576 30.78 -14.61 -21.17
C GLY A 576 30.88 -14.34 -22.67
N ASN A 577 30.28 -13.23 -23.14
CA ASN A 577 30.38 -12.86 -24.56
C ASN A 577 31.79 -12.44 -24.97
N THR A 578 32.56 -11.78 -24.09
CA THR A 578 33.98 -11.51 -24.36
C THR A 578 34.76 -12.80 -24.57
N LYS A 579 34.63 -13.78 -23.66
CA LYS A 579 35.33 -15.07 -23.77
C LYS A 579 34.87 -15.88 -24.99
N LEU A 580 33.58 -15.85 -25.33
CA LEU A 580 33.07 -16.50 -26.54
C LEU A 580 33.62 -15.87 -27.83
N SER A 581 33.75 -14.55 -27.86
CA SER A 581 34.37 -13.84 -28.97
C SER A 581 35.84 -14.25 -29.15
N ASP A 582 36.59 -14.41 -28.05
CA ASP A 582 37.99 -14.88 -28.09
C ASP A 582 38.09 -16.28 -28.71
N ILE A 583 37.20 -17.21 -28.32
CA ILE A 583 37.16 -18.58 -28.86
C ILE A 583 36.80 -18.58 -30.35
N LYS A 584 35.83 -17.76 -30.77
CA LYS A 584 35.48 -17.62 -32.19
C LYS A 584 36.67 -17.14 -33.01
N GLY A 585 37.40 -16.14 -32.51
CA GLY A 585 38.63 -15.64 -33.15
C GLY A 585 39.69 -16.73 -33.33
N LEU A 586 39.78 -17.70 -32.42
CA LEU A 586 40.67 -18.84 -32.54
C LEU A 586 40.26 -19.83 -33.64
N LEU A 587 38.97 -20.13 -33.74
CA LEU A 587 38.43 -21.01 -34.77
C LEU A 587 38.70 -20.46 -36.18
N ASP A 588 38.55 -19.14 -36.35
CA ASP A 588 38.80 -18.48 -37.63
C ASP A 588 40.29 -18.55 -38.04
N VAL A 589 41.22 -18.49 -37.08
CA VAL A 589 42.67 -18.63 -37.35
C VAL A 589 43.06 -20.08 -37.66
N LYS A 590 42.44 -21.05 -36.98
CA LYS A 590 42.70 -22.49 -37.19
C LYS A 590 42.54 -22.90 -38.66
N ASP A 591 41.44 -22.50 -39.30
CA ASP A 591 41.14 -22.91 -40.68
C ASP A 591 42.21 -22.42 -41.67
N GLU A 592 42.71 -21.20 -41.48
CA GLU A 592 43.77 -20.66 -42.33
C GLU A 592 45.14 -21.33 -42.05
N ILE A 593 45.44 -21.68 -40.79
CA ILE A 593 46.64 -22.45 -40.44
C ILE A 593 46.63 -23.84 -41.10
N VAL A 594 45.48 -24.54 -41.07
CA VAL A 594 45.31 -25.83 -41.76
C VAL A 594 45.48 -25.69 -43.28
N LYS A 595 45.07 -24.57 -43.85
CA LYS A 595 45.27 -24.29 -45.27
C LYS A 595 46.75 -24.06 -45.60
N LEU A 596 47.44 -23.25 -44.80
CA LEU A 596 48.88 -22.99 -44.94
C LEU A 596 49.73 -24.27 -44.85
N SER A 597 49.37 -25.17 -43.93
CA SER A 597 49.96 -26.52 -43.80
C SER A 597 49.92 -27.28 -45.13
N LYS A 598 48.78 -27.27 -45.82
CA LYS A 598 48.58 -27.99 -47.09
C LYS A 598 49.25 -27.30 -48.28
N GLU A 599 49.37 -25.96 -48.24
CA GLU A 599 50.03 -25.17 -49.27
C GLU A 599 51.56 -25.40 -49.29
N TYR A 600 52.19 -25.67 -48.14
CA TYR A 600 53.62 -25.99 -48.06
C TYR A 600 53.86 -27.49 -48.32
N ASN A 601 53.91 -27.85 -49.60
CA ASN A 601 53.96 -29.25 -50.03
C ASN A 601 55.24 -29.64 -50.78
N ASN A 602 56.19 -28.71 -50.94
CA ASN A 602 57.48 -28.95 -51.59
C ASN A 602 58.55 -27.97 -51.06
N PHE A 603 59.81 -28.34 -51.23
CA PHE A 603 60.99 -27.54 -50.93
C PHE A 603 61.81 -27.22 -52.18
N SER A 604 61.99 -28.15 -53.12
CA SER A 604 62.81 -27.89 -54.32
C SER A 604 62.02 -27.41 -55.55
N GLY A 605 60.69 -27.51 -55.52
CA GLY A 605 59.79 -27.19 -56.62
C GLY A 605 58.75 -28.30 -56.81
N LEU A 606 57.63 -28.00 -57.46
CA LEU A 606 56.57 -28.97 -57.76
C LEU A 606 55.90 -28.64 -59.09
N SER A 607 55.78 -29.63 -59.98
CA SER A 607 55.03 -29.50 -61.23
C SER A 607 53.52 -29.44 -60.96
N LYS A 608 52.76 -28.75 -61.82
CA LYS A 608 51.31 -28.50 -61.61
C LYS A 608 50.45 -29.78 -61.58
N ASP A 609 50.95 -30.86 -62.16
CA ASP A 609 50.34 -32.17 -62.29
C ASP A 609 50.75 -33.17 -61.20
N MET A 610 51.61 -32.76 -60.27
CA MET A 610 52.10 -33.60 -59.17
C MET A 610 51.55 -33.16 -57.83
N ASN A 611 51.32 -34.13 -56.94
CA ASN A 611 51.05 -33.84 -55.54
C ASN A 611 52.34 -33.97 -54.72
N GLY A 612 52.70 -32.87 -54.06
CA GLY A 612 53.92 -32.76 -53.25
C GLY A 612 53.70 -33.17 -51.80
N SER A 613 54.75 -33.70 -51.18
CA SER A 613 54.93 -33.64 -49.74
C SER A 613 56.40 -33.44 -49.40
N VAL A 614 56.67 -32.80 -48.27
CA VAL A 614 58.04 -32.56 -47.81
C VAL A 614 58.19 -32.81 -46.32
N LYS A 615 59.32 -33.37 -45.92
CA LYS A 615 59.77 -33.49 -44.54
C LYS A 615 61.24 -33.11 -44.42
N PHE A 616 61.61 -32.62 -43.25
CA PHE A 616 62.95 -32.15 -42.94
C PHE A 616 63.54 -33.04 -41.86
N ILE A 617 64.79 -33.45 -42.08
CA ILE A 617 65.58 -34.21 -41.11
C ILE A 617 66.87 -33.42 -40.93
N MET A 618 66.96 -32.70 -39.82
CA MET A 618 68.12 -31.93 -39.44
C MET A 618 68.90 -32.73 -38.40
N LYS A 619 70.20 -32.92 -38.63
CA LYS A 619 71.05 -33.73 -37.75
C LYS A 619 72.33 -32.99 -37.41
N ILE A 620 72.71 -33.07 -36.14
CA ILE A 620 74.03 -32.64 -35.66
C ILE A 620 74.82 -33.90 -35.34
N ASN A 621 75.97 -34.06 -35.98
CA ASN A 621 76.91 -35.13 -35.73
C ASN A 621 78.16 -34.58 -35.03
N ASP A 622 78.76 -35.40 -34.17
CA ASP A 622 80.09 -35.15 -33.57
C ASP A 622 81.22 -35.27 -34.61
#